data_AF-A0A352EXE6-F1
#
_entry.id   AF-A0A352EXE6-F1
#
_cell.length_a   1.000
_cell.length_b   1.000
_cell.length_c   1.000
_cell.angle_alpha   90.00
_cell.angle_beta   90.00
_cell.angle_gamma   90.00
#
_symmetry.space_group_name_H-M   'P 1'
#
loop_
_entity.id
_entity.type
_entity.pdbx_description
1 polymer ?
#
loop_
_entity_poly.entity_id
_entity_poly.type
_entity_poly.pdbx_seq_one_letter_code
_entity_poly.pdbx_strand_id
1 'polypeptide(L)'
;MRVFVCLYIFAGTLLAGNPQGFWENPFGIVPLHSTRADVERLYGDPVPDSCRCNFRRSKETIHVAFAISRCVGPEYGWNVPKDTVQSFWVTPYEPLRLAELAPDLTGFVERYSPEDIRTTYYTNVEKGIAFSVQDGHVIGLEYFPPSRENGKRCQGFPAYNGVPPPRPFDVVLNPNNVHGILDTLGAELARIPQLQGYIIAYAGRKSRRGEAKQMAEEARHYLIETRMIPPDRIIALDGGYRETAQYDLFTLSLEMPPPTPTPTLPSNEVQIVKPAPRNKRHSSKVRYKYGNRT
;
A
#
# COMPACT_ATOMS: atom_id res chain seq x y z
N MET A 1 -27.35 -74.32 -23.58
CA MET A 1 -27.76 -73.13 -22.81
C MET A 1 -26.49 -72.32 -22.52
N ARG A 2 -26.22 -71.25 -23.29
CA ARG A 2 -25.04 -70.38 -23.10
C ARG A 2 -25.53 -69.08 -22.49
N VAL A 3 -25.13 -68.82 -21.25
CA VAL A 3 -25.49 -67.61 -20.50
C VAL A 3 -24.50 -66.51 -20.89
N PHE A 4 -24.98 -65.51 -21.63
CA PHE A 4 -24.22 -64.28 -21.91
C PHE A 4 -24.34 -63.36 -20.69
N VAL A 5 -23.23 -63.17 -19.97
CA VAL A 5 -23.12 -62.16 -18.90
C VAL A 5 -22.71 -60.85 -19.56
N CYS A 6 -23.68 -59.94 -19.72
CA CYS A 6 -23.43 -58.55 -20.12
C CYS A 6 -22.79 -57.79 -18.95
N LEU A 7 -21.46 -57.62 -19.00
CA LEU A 7 -20.73 -56.72 -18.11
C LEU A 7 -20.95 -55.28 -18.57
N TYR A 8 -21.86 -54.55 -17.91
CA TYR A 8 -21.98 -53.10 -18.05
C TYR A 8 -20.82 -52.44 -17.30
N ILE A 9 -19.77 -52.07 -18.04
CA ILE A 9 -18.73 -51.18 -17.53
C ILE A 9 -19.33 -49.76 -17.56
N PHE A 10 -19.87 -49.31 -16.42
CA PHE A 10 -20.14 -47.90 -16.20
C PHE A 10 -18.78 -47.18 -16.13
N ALA A 11 -18.34 -46.63 -17.26
CA ALA A 11 -17.30 -45.62 -17.31
C ALA A 11 -17.87 -44.34 -16.67
N GLY A 12 -17.88 -44.30 -15.34
CA GLY A 12 -18.15 -43.09 -14.59
C GLY A 12 -17.03 -42.11 -14.85
N THR A 13 -17.21 -41.23 -15.84
CA THR A 13 -16.47 -39.98 -15.94
C THR A 13 -16.79 -39.17 -14.69
N LEU A 14 -15.99 -39.39 -13.64
CA LEU A 14 -15.73 -38.41 -12.61
C LEU A 14 -15.22 -37.17 -13.34
N LEU A 15 -16.15 -36.26 -13.67
CA LEU A 15 -15.81 -34.87 -13.83
C LEU A 15 -15.25 -34.45 -12.48
N ALA A 16 -13.94 -34.57 -12.31
CA ALA A 16 -13.18 -33.82 -11.33
C ALA A 16 -13.37 -32.35 -11.72
N GLY A 17 -14.55 -31.80 -11.39
CA GLY A 17 -14.82 -30.38 -11.45
C GLY A 17 -13.78 -29.77 -10.56
N ASN A 18 -12.77 -29.15 -11.18
CA ASN A 18 -11.59 -28.66 -10.52
C ASN A 18 -12.05 -27.67 -9.43
N PRO A 19 -12.09 -28.07 -8.14
CA PRO A 19 -12.73 -27.27 -7.09
C PRO A 19 -11.94 -25.98 -6.81
N GLN A 20 -10.77 -25.84 -7.45
CA GLN A 20 -9.91 -24.68 -7.38
C GLN A 20 -10.50 -23.44 -8.09
N GLY A 21 -11.34 -23.61 -9.10
CA GLY A 21 -11.86 -22.47 -9.90
C GLY A 21 -12.94 -21.63 -9.21
N PHE A 22 -13.56 -22.13 -8.13
CA PHE A 22 -14.67 -21.43 -7.47
C PHE A 22 -14.22 -20.17 -6.71
N TRP A 23 -12.94 -20.11 -6.29
CA TRP A 23 -12.40 -19.00 -5.52
C TRP A 23 -11.77 -17.89 -6.35
N GLU A 24 -11.56 -18.11 -7.65
CA GLU A 24 -10.73 -17.18 -8.42
C GLU A 24 -11.39 -15.82 -8.64
N ASN A 25 -12.71 -15.70 -8.41
CA ASN A 25 -13.52 -14.49 -8.23
C ASN A 25 -14.96 -14.75 -8.72
N PRO A 26 -15.89 -15.17 -7.85
CA PRO A 26 -17.26 -15.49 -8.26
C PRO A 26 -18.08 -14.25 -8.65
N PHE A 27 -17.53 -13.04 -8.45
CA PHE A 27 -18.18 -11.78 -8.76
C PHE A 27 -18.03 -11.43 -10.25
N GLY A 28 -17.03 -11.96 -10.96
CA GLY A 28 -16.82 -11.65 -12.38
C GLY A 28 -16.28 -10.24 -12.63
N ILE A 29 -15.79 -9.55 -11.60
CA ILE A 29 -15.13 -8.24 -11.68
C ILE A 29 -13.62 -8.42 -11.58
N VAL A 30 -12.84 -8.15 -12.61
CA VAL A 30 -11.38 -8.34 -12.57
C VAL A 30 -10.68 -7.00 -12.34
N PRO A 31 -9.97 -6.79 -11.21
CA PRO A 31 -9.21 -5.56 -10.96
C PRO A 31 -8.24 -5.22 -12.12
N LEU A 32 -8.19 -3.94 -12.49
CA LEU A 32 -7.45 -3.35 -13.62
C LEU A 32 -7.87 -3.79 -15.03
N HIS A 33 -8.95 -4.55 -15.16
CA HIS A 33 -9.44 -5.07 -16.44
C HIS A 33 -10.93 -4.82 -16.65
N SER A 34 -11.75 -4.90 -15.58
CA SER A 34 -13.17 -4.53 -15.62
C SER A 34 -13.38 -3.03 -15.53
N THR A 35 -14.48 -2.56 -16.10
CA THR A 35 -14.92 -1.16 -16.07
C THR A 35 -16.18 -0.98 -15.23
N ARG A 36 -16.54 0.27 -14.89
CA ARG A 36 -17.83 0.62 -14.31
C ARG A 36 -19.01 0.05 -15.08
N ALA A 37 -18.98 0.15 -16.41
CA ALA A 37 -20.04 -0.39 -17.25
C ALA A 37 -20.17 -1.93 -17.12
N ASP A 38 -19.07 -2.64 -16.91
CA ASP A 38 -19.11 -4.08 -16.63
C ASP A 38 -19.76 -4.38 -15.28
N VAL A 39 -19.42 -3.62 -14.25
CA VAL A 39 -20.02 -3.77 -12.90
C VAL A 39 -21.51 -3.46 -12.93
N GLU A 40 -21.92 -2.37 -13.57
CA GLU A 40 -23.33 -1.98 -13.71
C GLU A 40 -24.12 -2.99 -14.53
N ARG A 41 -23.52 -3.61 -15.56
CA ARG A 41 -24.13 -4.70 -16.32
C ARG A 41 -24.35 -5.96 -15.47
N LEU A 42 -23.48 -6.22 -14.49
CA LEU A 42 -23.57 -7.40 -13.61
C LEU A 42 -24.56 -7.20 -12.45
N TYR A 43 -24.61 -6.00 -11.88
CA TYR A 43 -25.33 -5.75 -10.62
C TYR A 43 -26.44 -4.71 -10.71
N GLY A 44 -26.65 -4.10 -11.88
CA GLY A 44 -27.57 -2.99 -12.06
C GLY A 44 -26.99 -1.67 -11.56
N ASP A 45 -27.89 -0.73 -11.30
CA ASP A 45 -27.49 0.62 -10.87
C ASP A 45 -26.85 0.61 -9.48
N PRO A 46 -25.82 1.42 -9.25
CA PRO A 46 -25.26 1.61 -7.91
C PRO A 46 -26.28 2.26 -6.99
N VAL A 47 -26.10 2.04 -5.68
CA VAL A 47 -26.84 2.77 -4.65
C VAL A 47 -26.64 4.27 -4.86
N PRO A 48 -27.70 5.11 -4.78
CA PRO A 48 -27.58 6.55 -4.94
C PRO A 48 -26.77 7.16 -3.79
N ASP A 49 -25.46 7.27 -3.96
CA ASP A 49 -24.53 7.93 -3.05
C ASP A 49 -23.58 8.87 -3.82
N SER A 50 -22.65 9.52 -3.12
CA SER A 50 -21.75 10.51 -3.69
C SER A 50 -20.70 9.92 -4.64
N CYS A 51 -20.30 8.66 -4.46
CA CYS A 51 -19.27 8.00 -5.27
C CYS A 51 -19.86 7.14 -6.41
N ARG A 52 -21.16 6.82 -6.33
CA ARG A 52 -21.86 5.79 -7.13
C ARG A 52 -21.07 4.49 -7.19
N CYS A 53 -20.58 4.04 -6.04
CA CYS A 53 -19.59 2.97 -5.95
C CYS A 53 -20.04 1.76 -5.13
N ASN A 54 -21.24 1.80 -4.55
CA ASN A 54 -21.82 0.70 -3.79
C ASN A 54 -22.89 -0.02 -4.61
N PHE A 55 -22.86 -1.35 -4.62
CA PHE A 55 -23.82 -2.23 -5.28
C PHE A 55 -24.38 -3.19 -4.24
N ARG A 56 -25.71 -3.29 -4.15
CA ARG A 56 -26.37 -4.18 -3.17
C ARG A 56 -26.83 -5.46 -3.83
N ARG A 57 -26.58 -6.59 -3.16
CA ARG A 57 -27.16 -7.89 -3.50
C ARG A 57 -27.99 -8.39 -2.32
N SER A 58 -28.61 -9.54 -2.47
CA SER A 58 -29.45 -10.12 -1.42
C SER A 58 -28.67 -10.54 -0.16
N LYS A 59 -27.36 -10.80 -0.28
CA LYS A 59 -26.52 -11.37 0.80
C LYS A 59 -25.31 -10.52 1.18
N GLU A 60 -25.00 -9.49 0.40
CA GLU A 60 -23.77 -8.73 0.55
C GLU A 60 -23.88 -7.34 -0.09
N THR A 61 -23.00 -6.43 0.31
CA THR A 61 -22.72 -5.19 -0.40
C THR A 61 -21.35 -5.29 -1.07
N ILE A 62 -21.26 -4.82 -2.31
CA ILE A 62 -20.01 -4.70 -3.07
C ILE A 62 -19.68 -3.22 -3.19
N HIS A 63 -18.53 -2.81 -2.64
CA HIS A 63 -17.98 -1.47 -2.78
C HIS A 63 -16.84 -1.49 -3.79
N VAL A 64 -16.91 -0.69 -4.85
CA VAL A 64 -15.94 -0.74 -5.95
C VAL A 64 -15.15 0.55 -6.05
N ALA A 65 -13.82 0.45 -5.95
CA ALA A 65 -12.92 1.57 -6.20
C ALA A 65 -12.70 1.73 -7.71
N PHE A 66 -13.18 2.83 -8.29
CA PHE A 66 -12.95 3.15 -9.69
C PHE A 66 -11.83 4.17 -9.86
N ALA A 67 -11.01 3.98 -10.90
CA ALA A 67 -10.02 4.97 -11.31
C ALA A 67 -10.70 6.28 -11.73
N ILE A 68 -10.22 7.41 -11.22
CA ILE A 68 -10.72 8.74 -11.58
C ILE A 68 -10.10 9.17 -12.91
N SER A 69 -8.81 8.91 -13.08
CA SER A 69 -8.04 9.09 -14.30
C SER A 69 -6.79 8.19 -14.25
N ARG A 70 -5.90 8.30 -15.24
CA ARG A 70 -4.61 7.58 -15.19
C ARG A 70 -3.83 8.04 -13.96
N CYS A 71 -3.29 7.08 -13.19
CA CYS A 71 -2.52 7.30 -11.97
C CYS A 71 -3.29 7.86 -10.76
N VAL A 72 -4.55 8.27 -10.93
CA VAL A 72 -5.37 8.91 -9.89
C VAL A 72 -6.63 8.09 -9.63
N GLY A 73 -6.88 7.79 -8.37
CA GLY A 73 -8.05 7.06 -7.90
C GLY A 73 -7.93 6.80 -6.40
N PRO A 74 -8.89 6.06 -5.82
CA PRO A 74 -8.76 5.58 -4.43
C PRO A 74 -7.45 4.82 -4.21
N GLU A 75 -7.06 4.00 -5.18
CA GLU A 75 -5.75 3.33 -5.22
C GLU A 75 -4.82 4.09 -6.18
N TYR A 76 -3.99 4.99 -5.64
CA TYR A 76 -3.08 5.79 -6.44
C TYR A 76 -2.05 4.93 -7.19
N GLY A 77 -1.65 5.42 -8.38
CA GLY A 77 -0.51 4.88 -9.11
C GLY A 77 -0.82 3.78 -10.11
N TRP A 78 -2.08 3.50 -10.43
CA TRP A 78 -2.43 2.59 -11.51
C TRP A 78 -2.62 3.33 -12.84
N ASN A 79 -1.86 2.95 -13.87
CA ASN A 79 -1.92 3.53 -15.21
C ASN A 79 -3.05 2.92 -16.04
N VAL A 80 -4.28 3.06 -15.55
CA VAL A 80 -5.49 2.56 -16.21
C VAL A 80 -6.42 3.71 -16.59
N PRO A 81 -7.29 3.54 -17.61
CA PRO A 81 -8.29 4.54 -17.97
C PRO A 81 -9.24 4.87 -16.81
N LYS A 82 -9.88 6.04 -16.89
CA LYS A 82 -11.01 6.41 -16.02
C LYS A 82 -12.08 5.31 -16.03
N ASP A 83 -12.75 5.13 -14.88
CA ASP A 83 -13.81 4.15 -14.63
C ASP A 83 -13.35 2.68 -14.71
N THR A 84 -12.04 2.41 -14.76
CA THR A 84 -11.49 1.06 -14.56
C THR A 84 -11.58 0.68 -13.08
N VAL A 85 -12.00 -0.54 -12.78
CA VAL A 85 -11.99 -1.08 -11.41
C VAL A 85 -10.54 -1.21 -10.92
N GLN A 86 -10.21 -0.55 -9.82
CA GLN A 86 -8.91 -0.68 -9.16
C GLN A 86 -8.93 -1.79 -8.11
N SER A 87 -9.96 -1.80 -7.26
CA SER A 87 -10.21 -2.83 -6.26
C SER A 87 -11.70 -2.88 -5.96
N PHE A 88 -12.14 -3.90 -5.24
CA PHE A 88 -13.47 -3.91 -4.65
C PHE A 88 -13.50 -4.70 -3.33
N TRP A 89 -14.34 -4.24 -2.42
CA TRP A 89 -14.64 -4.90 -1.15
C TRP A 89 -16.03 -5.53 -1.20
N VAL A 90 -16.13 -6.74 -0.65
CA VAL A 90 -17.39 -7.46 -0.45
C VAL A 90 -17.62 -7.58 1.05
N THR A 91 -18.73 -7.03 1.52
CA THR A 91 -19.15 -7.12 2.92
C THR A 91 -20.40 -7.99 2.99
N PRO A 92 -20.29 -9.22 3.51
CA PRO A 92 -21.46 -10.09 3.68
C PRO A 92 -22.38 -9.53 4.77
N TYR A 93 -23.69 -9.70 4.61
CA TYR A 93 -24.68 -9.31 5.63
C TYR A 93 -24.76 -10.29 6.79
N GLU A 94 -24.41 -11.54 6.52
CA GLU A 94 -24.34 -12.61 7.52
C GLU A 94 -22.87 -13.01 7.72
N PRO A 95 -22.40 -13.19 8.97
CA PRO A 95 -21.04 -13.64 9.22
C PRO A 95 -20.78 -15.00 8.56
N LEU A 96 -19.76 -15.07 7.71
CA LEU A 96 -19.34 -16.33 7.06
C LEU A 96 -18.19 -16.93 7.86
N ARG A 97 -18.28 -18.17 8.32
CA ARG A 97 -17.15 -18.79 9.03
C ARG A 97 -16.00 -19.06 8.05
N LEU A 98 -14.78 -18.64 8.40
CA LEU A 98 -13.60 -18.89 7.57
C LEU A 98 -13.40 -20.39 7.30
N ALA A 99 -13.66 -21.23 8.31
CA ALA A 99 -13.56 -22.68 8.21
C ALA A 99 -14.58 -23.31 7.24
N GLU A 100 -15.77 -22.72 7.10
CA GLU A 100 -16.81 -23.20 6.18
C GLU A 100 -16.51 -22.80 4.74
N LEU A 101 -15.84 -21.65 4.55
CA LEU A 101 -15.29 -21.29 3.25
C LEU A 101 -14.14 -22.23 2.85
N ALA A 102 -13.44 -22.84 3.82
CA ALA A 102 -12.30 -23.72 3.59
C ALA A 102 -11.32 -23.18 2.51
N PRO A 103 -10.92 -21.88 2.55
CA PRO A 103 -10.05 -21.34 1.54
C PRO A 103 -8.68 -22.01 1.63
N ASP A 104 -8.05 -22.24 0.49
CA ASP A 104 -6.64 -22.58 0.46
C ASP A 104 -5.83 -21.35 0.89
N LEU A 105 -5.46 -21.31 2.17
CA LEU A 105 -4.65 -20.24 2.77
C LEU A 105 -3.15 -20.37 2.42
N THR A 106 -2.77 -21.32 1.56
CA THR A 106 -1.40 -21.41 1.05
C THR A 106 -1.01 -20.11 0.34
N GLY A 107 0.12 -19.52 0.76
CA GLY A 107 0.64 -18.25 0.24
C GLY A 107 -0.06 -17.00 0.78
N PHE A 108 -0.98 -17.13 1.73
CA PHE A 108 -1.52 -15.98 2.46
C PHE A 108 -0.56 -15.56 3.57
N VAL A 109 -0.42 -14.25 3.76
CA VAL A 109 0.27 -13.64 4.89
C VAL A 109 -0.79 -13.22 5.91
N GLU A 110 -0.69 -13.75 7.13
CA GLU A 110 -1.54 -13.39 8.26
C GLU A 110 -1.03 -12.11 8.95
N ARG A 111 -1.93 -11.19 9.28
CA ARG A 111 -1.61 -9.95 10.01
C ARG A 111 -2.73 -9.56 10.95
N TYR A 112 -2.38 -9.11 12.15
CA TYR A 112 -3.34 -8.56 13.09
C TYR A 112 -3.59 -7.07 12.82
N SER A 113 -4.84 -6.64 12.94
CA SER A 113 -5.16 -5.21 12.90
C SER A 113 -4.60 -4.52 14.15
N PRO A 114 -3.84 -3.42 14.00
CA PRO A 114 -3.37 -2.65 15.15
C PRO A 114 -4.51 -1.89 15.85
N GLU A 115 -5.62 -1.66 15.15
CA GLU A 115 -6.78 -0.90 15.67
C GLU A 115 -7.83 -1.79 16.32
N ASP A 116 -7.93 -3.04 15.86
CA ASP A 116 -8.84 -4.05 16.40
C ASP A 116 -8.14 -5.40 16.51
N ILE A 117 -7.63 -5.71 17.71
CA ILE A 117 -6.90 -6.94 18.00
C ILE A 117 -7.68 -8.23 17.68
N ARG A 118 -9.00 -8.15 17.47
CA ARG A 118 -9.84 -9.29 17.09
C ARG A 118 -9.90 -9.52 15.59
N THR A 119 -9.48 -8.55 14.79
CA THR A 119 -9.47 -8.64 13.33
C THR A 119 -8.10 -9.11 12.85
N THR A 120 -8.11 -10.22 12.13
CA THR A 120 -6.97 -10.81 11.43
C THR A 120 -7.18 -10.70 9.93
N TYR A 121 -6.20 -10.15 9.23
CA TYR A 121 -6.16 -10.08 7.78
C TYR A 121 -5.35 -11.24 7.22
N TYR A 122 -5.89 -11.91 6.21
CA TYR A 122 -5.17 -12.91 5.41
C TYR A 122 -5.03 -12.34 4.01
N THR A 123 -3.80 -12.05 3.57
CA THR A 123 -3.56 -11.41 2.26
C THR A 123 -2.73 -12.30 1.35
N ASN A 124 -3.21 -12.57 0.14
CA ASN A 124 -2.43 -13.19 -0.93
C ASN A 124 -2.27 -12.20 -2.09
N VAL A 125 -1.06 -11.64 -2.18
CA VAL A 125 -0.73 -10.58 -3.13
C VAL A 125 -0.62 -11.09 -4.56
N GLU A 126 -0.15 -12.32 -4.75
CA GLU A 126 -0.04 -12.93 -6.08
C GLU A 126 -1.41 -13.19 -6.69
N LYS A 127 -2.38 -13.59 -5.86
CA LYS A 127 -3.78 -13.81 -6.25
C LYS A 127 -4.60 -12.51 -6.29
N GLY A 128 -4.18 -11.47 -5.57
CA GLY A 128 -4.91 -10.20 -5.53
C GLY A 128 -6.14 -10.26 -4.62
N ILE A 129 -6.06 -10.98 -3.50
CA ILE A 129 -7.20 -11.19 -2.59
C ILE A 129 -6.77 -11.02 -1.12
N ALA A 130 -7.63 -10.42 -0.31
CA ALA A 130 -7.50 -10.42 1.14
C ALA A 130 -8.83 -10.76 1.84
N PHE A 131 -8.73 -11.45 2.98
CA PHE A 131 -9.84 -11.68 3.90
C PHE A 131 -9.65 -10.85 5.15
N SER A 132 -10.72 -10.20 5.61
CA SER A 132 -10.82 -9.59 6.94
C SER A 132 -11.63 -10.54 7.82
N VAL A 133 -11.00 -11.11 8.85
CA VAL A 133 -11.58 -12.15 9.70
C VAL A 133 -11.63 -11.67 11.13
N GLN A 134 -12.83 -11.65 11.74
CA GLN A 134 -13.03 -11.29 13.13
C GLN A 134 -13.72 -12.44 13.85
N ASP A 135 -13.15 -12.89 14.98
CA ASP A 135 -13.70 -13.99 15.80
C ASP A 135 -14.03 -15.25 14.95
N GLY A 136 -13.16 -15.58 13.99
CA GLY A 136 -13.31 -16.72 13.07
C GLY A 136 -14.30 -16.53 11.91
N HIS A 137 -14.92 -15.36 11.79
CA HIS A 137 -15.86 -15.03 10.72
C HIS A 137 -15.27 -14.01 9.75
N VAL A 138 -15.43 -14.26 8.45
CA VAL A 138 -15.11 -13.30 7.39
C VAL A 138 -16.12 -12.17 7.42
N ILE A 139 -15.64 -10.98 7.79
CA ILE A 139 -16.40 -9.73 7.82
C ILE A 139 -16.19 -8.89 6.56
N GLY A 140 -15.18 -9.23 5.75
CA GLY A 140 -14.92 -8.59 4.47
C GLY A 140 -13.99 -9.40 3.59
N LEU A 141 -14.18 -9.28 2.28
CA LEU A 141 -13.27 -9.78 1.26
C LEU A 141 -12.84 -8.61 0.38
N GLU A 142 -11.56 -8.50 0.11
CA GLU A 142 -11.02 -7.52 -0.82
C GLU A 142 -10.44 -8.22 -2.04
N TYR A 143 -10.75 -7.72 -3.21
CA TYR A 143 -10.08 -8.07 -4.45
C TYR A 143 -9.35 -6.82 -4.95
N PHE A 144 -8.05 -6.96 -5.14
CA PHE A 144 -7.15 -5.88 -5.53
C PHE A 144 -6.22 -6.37 -6.65
N PRO A 145 -5.44 -5.48 -7.28
CA PRO A 145 -4.60 -5.88 -8.39
C PRO A 145 -3.47 -6.83 -7.94
N PRO A 146 -3.34 -8.01 -8.55
CA PRO A 146 -2.30 -8.95 -8.15
C PRO A 146 -0.90 -8.41 -8.48
N SER A 147 0.13 -8.88 -7.75
CA SER A 147 1.52 -8.42 -7.92
C SER A 147 2.05 -8.54 -9.35
N ARG A 148 1.57 -9.52 -10.12
CA ARG A 148 1.91 -9.71 -11.55
C ARG A 148 1.50 -8.53 -12.44
N GLU A 149 0.54 -7.72 -12.01
CA GLU A 149 0.07 -6.53 -12.73
C GLU A 149 0.91 -5.28 -12.42
N ASN A 150 1.99 -5.40 -11.64
CA ASN A 150 2.86 -4.25 -11.32
C ASN A 150 3.45 -3.53 -12.55
N GLY A 151 3.48 -4.18 -13.72
CA GLY A 151 3.81 -3.52 -14.99
C GLY A 151 2.84 -2.41 -15.40
N LYS A 152 1.64 -2.34 -14.82
CA LYS A 152 0.64 -1.27 -15.02
C LYS A 152 0.80 -0.11 -14.03
N ARG A 153 1.79 -0.12 -13.12
CA ARG A 153 2.02 1.01 -12.21
C ARG A 153 2.52 2.24 -12.96
N CYS A 154 2.18 3.42 -12.46
CA CYS A 154 2.67 4.68 -12.97
C CYS A 154 4.14 4.92 -12.57
N GLN A 155 4.87 5.66 -13.40
CA GLN A 155 6.28 5.97 -13.13
C GLN A 155 6.43 6.76 -11.82
N GLY A 156 7.28 6.25 -10.93
CA GLY A 156 7.53 6.86 -9.61
C GLY A 156 6.67 6.29 -8.48
N PHE A 157 5.74 5.38 -8.79
CA PHE A 157 5.07 4.57 -7.76
C PHE A 157 5.84 3.28 -7.50
N PRO A 158 5.93 2.83 -6.24
CA PRO A 158 6.51 1.53 -5.94
C PRO A 158 5.63 0.40 -6.47
N ALA A 159 6.22 -0.79 -6.53
CA ALA A 159 5.47 -2.03 -6.72
C ALA A 159 4.40 -2.13 -5.64
N TYR A 160 3.17 -2.40 -6.07
CA TYR A 160 2.07 -2.69 -5.18
C TYR A 160 2.25 -4.09 -4.59
N ASN A 161 2.14 -4.18 -3.27
CA ASN A 161 2.32 -5.41 -2.52
C ASN A 161 1.05 -5.84 -1.79
N GLY A 162 -0.14 -5.31 -2.14
CA GLY A 162 -1.43 -5.74 -1.58
C GLY A 162 -1.58 -5.53 -0.08
N VAL A 163 -0.63 -4.82 0.52
CA VAL A 163 -0.47 -4.72 1.95
C VAL A 163 -0.58 -3.26 2.30
N PRO A 164 -1.61 -2.85 3.07
CA PRO A 164 -1.65 -1.52 3.63
C PRO A 164 -0.38 -1.27 4.44
N PRO A 165 0.24 -0.08 4.33
CA PRO A 165 1.34 0.25 5.22
C PRO A 165 0.85 0.17 6.67
N PRO A 166 1.73 -0.21 7.62
CA PRO A 166 1.38 -0.16 9.04
C PRO A 166 0.95 1.27 9.41
N ARG A 167 0.21 1.42 10.51
CA ARG A 167 -0.14 2.76 10.99
C ARG A 167 1.16 3.52 11.32
N PRO A 168 1.33 4.75 10.80
CA PRO A 168 2.48 5.56 11.17
C PRO A 168 2.45 5.91 12.65
N PHE A 169 3.65 5.97 13.25
CA PHE A 169 3.86 6.58 14.55
C PHE A 169 3.40 8.04 14.53
N ASP A 170 3.75 8.78 13.47
CA ASP A 170 3.27 10.14 13.23
C ASP A 170 3.34 10.50 11.73
N VAL A 171 2.55 11.49 11.32
CA VAL A 171 2.55 12.08 9.97
C VAL A 171 2.84 13.57 10.08
N VAL A 172 3.99 14.00 9.57
CA VAL A 172 4.43 15.39 9.64
C VAL A 172 4.06 16.13 8.36
N LEU A 173 2.92 16.82 8.37
CA LEU A 173 2.39 17.57 7.22
C LEU A 173 3.16 18.85 6.88
N ASN A 174 3.87 19.42 7.86
CA ASN A 174 4.72 20.59 7.66
C ASN A 174 6.18 20.22 7.97
N PRO A 175 7.03 20.02 6.94
CA PRO A 175 8.43 19.66 7.12
C PRO A 175 9.23 20.56 8.06
N ASN A 176 8.85 21.83 8.21
CA ASN A 176 9.54 22.76 9.12
C ASN A 176 9.40 22.37 10.60
N ASN A 177 8.39 21.57 10.95
CA ASN A 177 8.13 21.15 12.32
C ASN A 177 8.71 19.75 12.63
N VAL A 178 9.43 19.14 11.69
CA VAL A 178 9.83 17.72 11.78
C VAL A 178 10.72 17.44 13.00
N HIS A 179 11.61 18.34 13.39
CA HIS A 179 12.54 18.11 14.51
C HIS A 179 11.82 17.82 15.84
N GLY A 180 10.73 18.53 16.16
CA GLY A 180 9.99 18.27 17.40
C GLY A 180 9.35 16.89 17.44
N ILE A 181 8.90 16.38 16.29
CA ILE A 181 8.34 15.02 16.19
C ILE A 181 9.47 13.97 16.19
N LEU A 182 10.62 14.28 15.57
CA LEU A 182 11.82 13.44 15.64
C LEU A 182 12.36 13.35 17.07
N ASP A 183 12.23 14.39 17.89
CA ASP A 183 12.57 14.32 19.31
C ASP A 183 11.74 13.27 20.05
N THR A 184 10.42 13.23 19.79
CA THR A 184 9.50 12.23 20.35
C THR A 184 9.81 10.83 19.83
N LEU A 185 10.02 10.68 18.52
CA LEU A 185 10.41 9.40 17.92
C LEU A 185 11.73 8.87 18.50
N GLY A 186 12.75 9.74 18.63
CA GLY A 186 14.03 9.39 19.23
C GLY A 186 13.89 8.95 20.69
N ALA A 187 13.03 9.61 21.47
CA ALA A 187 12.76 9.20 22.85
C ALA A 187 12.14 7.79 22.92
N GLU A 188 11.21 7.48 22.01
CA GLU A 188 10.57 6.16 21.95
C GLU A 188 11.56 5.06 21.56
N LEU A 189 12.41 5.32 20.56
CA LEU A 189 13.44 4.38 20.13
C LEU A 189 14.51 4.16 21.20
N ALA A 190 14.87 5.19 21.96
CA ALA A 190 15.79 5.06 23.09
C ALA A 190 15.18 4.21 24.22
N ARG A 191 13.87 4.35 24.47
CA ARG A 191 13.14 3.62 25.50
C ARG A 191 12.94 2.14 25.16
N ILE A 192 12.76 1.82 23.88
CA ILE A 192 12.43 0.46 23.41
C ILE A 192 13.48 -0.03 22.40
N PRO A 193 14.53 -0.75 22.84
CA PRO A 193 15.66 -1.15 21.98
C PRO A 193 15.31 -2.07 20.80
N GLN A 194 14.22 -2.83 20.90
CA GLN A 194 13.78 -3.77 19.86
C GLN A 194 13.07 -3.11 18.66
N LEU A 195 12.76 -1.81 18.74
CA LEU A 195 12.14 -1.07 17.65
C LEU A 195 13.18 -0.51 16.67
N GLN A 196 12.78 -0.38 15.41
CA GLN A 196 13.44 0.42 14.40
C GLN A 196 12.56 1.62 14.03
N GLY A 197 13.21 2.74 13.76
CA GLY A 197 12.58 3.92 13.20
C GLY A 197 12.65 3.89 11.68
N TYR A 198 11.52 4.05 11.01
CA TYR A 198 11.45 4.25 9.56
C TYR A 198 10.99 5.68 9.27
N ILE A 199 11.72 6.35 8.38
CA ILE A 199 11.43 7.70 7.92
C ILE A 199 11.14 7.63 6.43
N ILE A 200 9.89 7.80 6.04
CA ILE A 200 9.53 7.99 4.63
C ILE A 200 9.27 9.46 4.40
N ALA A 201 10.07 10.12 3.58
CA ALA A 201 9.84 11.51 3.20
C ALA A 201 9.28 11.58 1.79
N TYR A 202 8.33 12.49 1.58
CA TYR A 202 7.74 12.76 0.27
C TYR A 202 8.04 14.19 -0.13
N ALA A 203 8.44 14.37 -1.38
CA ALA A 203 8.61 15.69 -1.97
C ALA A 203 7.25 16.23 -2.46
N GLY A 204 7.10 17.56 -2.46
CA GLY A 204 5.90 18.20 -2.97
C GLY A 204 5.83 18.24 -4.50
N ARG A 205 4.68 18.70 -5.03
CA ARG A 205 4.44 18.91 -6.47
C ARG A 205 5.50 19.81 -7.14
N LYS A 206 6.06 20.76 -6.40
CA LYS A 206 7.16 21.64 -6.84
C LYS A 206 8.39 21.30 -6.01
N SER A 207 9.36 20.62 -6.60
CA SER A 207 10.46 20.03 -5.84
C SER A 207 11.74 19.89 -6.66
N ARG A 208 12.86 19.66 -5.99
CA ARG A 208 14.12 19.30 -6.63
C ARG A 208 14.15 17.78 -6.87
N ARG A 209 14.90 17.37 -7.87
CA ARG A 209 15.18 15.95 -8.09
C ARG A 209 15.90 15.38 -6.86
N GLY A 210 15.33 14.33 -6.27
CA GLY A 210 15.88 13.67 -5.08
C GLY A 210 15.63 14.41 -3.76
N GLU A 211 14.73 15.40 -3.75
CA GLU A 211 14.41 16.15 -2.52
C GLU A 211 13.84 15.26 -1.42
N ALA A 212 12.95 14.32 -1.75
CA ALA A 212 12.40 13.35 -0.81
C ALA A 212 13.51 12.53 -0.14
N LYS A 213 14.41 11.94 -0.92
CA LYS A 213 15.60 11.25 -0.39
C LYS A 213 16.43 12.15 0.53
N GLN A 214 16.71 13.38 0.10
CA GLN A 214 17.49 14.33 0.90
C GLN A 214 16.81 14.63 2.23
N MET A 215 15.51 14.90 2.22
CA MET A 215 14.69 15.12 3.41
C MET A 215 14.76 13.94 4.38
N ALA A 216 14.61 12.70 3.89
CA ALA A 216 14.66 11.51 4.72
C ALA A 216 16.05 11.32 5.36
N GLU A 217 17.13 11.54 4.62
CA GLU A 217 18.51 11.46 5.14
C GLU A 217 18.83 12.56 6.15
N GLU A 218 18.35 13.79 5.94
CA GLU A 218 18.50 14.89 6.90
C GLU A 218 17.81 14.56 8.23
N ALA A 219 16.58 14.04 8.18
CA ALA A 219 15.85 13.58 9.36
C ALA A 219 16.55 12.40 10.06
N ARG A 220 17.12 11.46 9.28
CA ARG A 220 17.92 10.35 9.81
C ARG A 220 19.19 10.85 10.51
N HIS A 221 19.93 11.76 9.89
CA HIS A 221 21.11 12.37 10.50
C HIS A 221 20.77 13.08 11.81
N TYR A 222 19.64 13.80 11.87
CA TYR A 222 19.19 14.43 13.11
C TYR A 222 19.02 13.42 14.26
N LEU A 223 18.35 12.28 14.01
CA LEU A 223 18.18 11.24 15.03
C LEU A 223 19.51 10.62 15.48
N ILE A 224 20.46 10.45 14.56
CA ILE A 224 21.76 9.86 14.87
C ILE A 224 22.63 10.84 15.66
N GLU A 225 22.79 12.07 15.16
CA GLU A 225 23.73 13.04 15.72
C GLU A 225 23.17 13.77 16.95
N THR A 226 21.87 14.09 16.96
CA THR A 226 21.25 14.87 18.05
C THR A 226 20.65 13.96 19.12
N ARG A 227 20.00 12.86 18.71
CA ARG A 227 19.30 11.93 19.63
C ARG A 227 20.11 10.67 19.95
N MET A 228 21.32 10.55 19.39
CA MET A 228 22.25 9.46 19.66
C MET A 228 21.66 8.07 19.40
N ILE A 229 20.72 7.96 18.46
CA ILE A 229 20.13 6.67 18.09
C ILE A 229 21.11 5.90 17.18
N PRO A 230 21.38 4.60 17.44
CA PRO A 230 22.26 3.80 16.60
C PRO A 230 21.85 3.85 15.11
N PRO A 231 22.80 4.07 14.17
CA PRO A 231 22.50 4.24 12.75
C PRO A 231 21.77 3.08 12.07
N ASP A 232 21.96 1.86 12.58
CA ASP A 232 21.33 0.60 12.14
C ASP A 232 19.87 0.47 12.60
N ARG A 233 19.42 1.32 13.53
CA ARG A 233 18.03 1.39 14.00
C ARG A 233 17.19 2.43 13.28
N ILE A 234 17.78 3.23 12.38
CA ILE A 234 17.06 4.26 11.61
C ILE A 234 17.20 4.01 10.11
N ILE A 235 16.08 3.82 9.44
CA ILE A 235 16.00 3.59 7.99
C ILE A 235 15.30 4.78 7.33
N ALA A 236 15.98 5.42 6.38
CA ALA A 236 15.46 6.52 5.58
C ALA A 236 15.05 6.02 4.19
N LEU A 237 13.84 6.37 3.75
CA LEU A 237 13.26 5.96 2.48
C LEU A 237 12.80 7.19 1.68
N ASP A 238 13.10 7.18 0.38
CA ASP A 238 12.50 8.10 -0.58
C ASP A 238 11.06 7.65 -0.86
N GLY A 239 10.10 8.46 -0.44
CA GLY A 239 8.67 8.19 -0.60
C GLY A 239 8.13 8.51 -1.99
N GLY A 240 8.91 9.17 -2.85
CA GLY A 240 8.43 9.77 -4.09
C GLY A 240 7.75 11.12 -3.84
N TYR A 241 6.58 11.31 -4.47
CA TYR A 241 5.93 12.62 -4.52
C TYR A 241 4.50 12.58 -4.00
N ARG A 242 4.13 13.63 -3.25
CA ARG A 242 2.77 13.96 -2.85
C ARG A 242 2.48 15.41 -3.23
N GLU A 243 1.24 15.84 -3.05
CA GLU A 243 0.83 17.24 -3.29
C GLU A 243 1.71 18.22 -2.51
N THR A 244 1.91 17.94 -1.23
CA THR A 244 2.74 18.70 -0.30
C THR A 244 3.89 17.83 0.21
N ALA A 245 5.04 18.46 0.45
CA ALA A 245 6.16 17.78 1.09
C ALA A 245 5.79 17.40 2.54
N GLN A 246 6.10 16.17 2.96
CA GLN A 246 5.73 15.65 4.28
C GLN A 246 6.56 14.41 4.65
N TYR A 247 6.41 13.95 5.89
CA TYR A 247 7.00 12.70 6.38
C TYR A 247 5.92 11.75 6.91
N ASP A 248 6.09 10.47 6.66
CA ASP A 248 5.45 9.41 7.43
C ASP A 248 6.54 8.73 8.28
N LEU A 249 6.35 8.73 9.60
CA LEU A 249 7.29 8.16 10.56
C LEU A 249 6.70 6.90 11.15
N PHE A 250 7.50 5.84 11.30
CA PHE A 250 7.04 4.56 11.85
C PHE A 250 8.00 4.04 12.91
N THR A 251 7.44 3.32 13.88
CA THR A 251 8.18 2.48 14.82
C THR A 251 7.74 1.04 14.62
N LEU A 252 8.63 0.19 14.14
CA LEU A 252 8.33 -1.22 13.86
C LEU A 252 9.35 -2.12 14.54
N SER A 253 8.95 -3.34 14.92
CA SER A 253 9.89 -4.36 15.37
C SER A 253 10.80 -4.82 14.22
N LEU A 254 12.01 -5.29 14.54
CA LEU A 254 13.00 -5.79 13.57
C LEU A 254 12.47 -6.89 12.62
N GLU A 255 11.49 -7.66 13.08
CA GLU A 255 10.90 -8.79 12.33
C GLU A 255 9.80 -8.34 11.36
N MET A 256 9.32 -7.10 11.48
CA MET A 256 8.27 -6.58 10.62
C MET A 256 8.85 -6.09 9.28
N PRO A 257 8.16 -6.32 8.16
CA PRO A 257 8.60 -5.80 6.87
C PRO A 257 8.60 -4.26 6.89
N PRO A 258 9.53 -3.61 6.17
CA PRO A 258 9.54 -2.17 6.03
C PRO A 258 8.21 -1.60 5.50
N PRO A 259 7.79 -0.40 5.95
CA PRO A 259 6.63 0.27 5.39
C PRO A 259 6.90 0.60 3.92
N THR A 260 5.88 0.42 3.08
CA THR A 260 5.98 0.73 1.65
C THR A 260 5.58 2.20 1.42
N PRO A 261 6.35 2.98 0.64
CA PRO A 261 5.96 4.31 0.25
C PRO A 261 4.57 4.38 -0.40
N THR A 262 3.81 5.43 -0.09
CA THR A 262 2.50 5.72 -0.67
C THR A 262 2.49 7.12 -1.30
N PRO A 263 3.21 7.32 -2.41
CA PRO A 263 3.13 8.57 -3.17
C PRO A 263 1.70 8.75 -3.68
N THR A 264 1.31 10.00 -3.92
CA THR A 264 0.02 10.35 -4.52
C THR A 264 0.17 11.03 -5.87
N LEU A 265 1.40 11.38 -6.26
CA LEU A 265 1.71 12.01 -7.53
C LEU A 265 2.68 11.18 -8.36
N PRO A 266 2.39 10.96 -9.66
CA PRO A 266 3.34 10.35 -10.56
C PRO A 266 4.49 11.32 -10.85
N SER A 267 5.68 10.77 -11.04
CA SER A 267 6.91 11.56 -11.23
C SER A 267 6.88 12.49 -12.46
N ASN A 268 6.05 12.20 -13.46
CA ASN A 268 5.87 13.02 -14.67
C ASN A 268 4.94 14.23 -14.46
N GLU A 269 4.21 14.32 -13.35
CA GLU A 269 3.37 15.48 -13.00
C GLU A 269 4.08 16.49 -12.07
N VAL A 270 5.30 16.18 -11.65
CA VAL A 270 6.09 17.00 -10.73
C VAL A 270 6.81 18.11 -11.48
N GLN A 271 6.72 19.33 -10.95
CA GLN A 271 7.46 20.49 -11.45
C GLN A 271 8.86 20.50 -10.84
N ILE A 272 9.82 19.93 -11.56
CA ILE A 272 11.22 19.89 -11.11
C ILE A 272 11.86 21.28 -11.19
N VAL A 273 12.12 21.90 -10.03
CA VAL A 273 12.81 23.18 -9.94
C VAL A 273 14.33 22.96 -9.98
N LYS A 274 15.03 23.71 -10.83
CA LYS A 274 16.49 23.72 -10.83
C LYS A 274 16.99 24.49 -9.62
N PRO A 275 18.05 24.02 -8.93
CA PRO A 275 18.69 24.84 -7.90
C PRO A 275 19.15 26.15 -8.55
N ALA A 276 18.92 27.27 -7.86
CA ALA A 276 19.45 28.55 -8.29
C ALA A 276 20.97 28.41 -8.46
N PRO A 277 21.57 28.96 -9.54
CA PRO A 277 23.00 28.92 -9.71
C PRO A 277 23.65 29.53 -8.47
N ARG A 278 24.46 28.74 -7.77
CA ARG A 278 25.19 29.20 -6.59
C ARG A 278 26.09 30.33 -7.05
N ASN A 279 25.69 31.57 -6.79
CA ASN A 279 26.52 32.74 -7.08
C ASN A 279 27.84 32.50 -6.36
N LYS A 280 28.90 32.25 -7.13
CA LYS A 280 30.28 32.19 -6.63
C LYS A 280 30.65 33.60 -6.18
N ARG A 281 30.04 34.09 -5.09
CA ARG A 281 30.51 35.29 -4.42
C ARG A 281 31.89 34.94 -3.90
N HIS A 282 32.86 35.55 -4.58
CA HIS A 282 34.26 35.69 -4.25
C HIS A 282 34.52 35.34 -2.78
N SER A 283 35.21 34.23 -2.55
CA SER A 283 35.97 34.03 -1.32
C SER A 283 37.03 35.12 -1.29
N SER A 284 36.68 36.30 -0.78
CA SER A 284 37.66 37.30 -0.38
C SER A 284 38.42 36.68 0.77
N LYS A 285 39.59 36.10 0.46
CA LYS A 285 40.63 35.76 1.42
C LYS A 285 40.85 36.96 2.33
N VAL A 286 40.29 36.92 3.54
CA VAL A 286 40.67 37.85 4.62
C VAL A 286 42.09 37.46 5.01
N ARG A 287 43.07 38.16 4.45
CA ARG A 287 44.48 38.06 4.79
C ARG A 287 44.66 38.76 6.14
N TYR A 288 44.62 38.02 7.24
CA TYR A 288 45.07 38.54 8.54
C TYR A 288 46.58 38.79 8.46
N LYS A 289 46.98 40.08 8.41
CA LYS A 289 48.36 40.50 8.67
C LYS A 289 48.57 40.47 10.19
N TYR A 290 49.28 39.47 10.69
CA TYR A 290 49.90 39.56 12.01
C TYR A 290 50.98 40.65 11.97
N GLY A 291 50.75 41.73 12.72
CA GLY A 291 51.77 42.73 13.00
C GLY A 291 52.64 42.25 14.15
N ASN A 292 53.92 42.01 13.86
CA ASN A 292 54.96 41.93 14.88
C ASN A 292 55.14 43.33 15.49
N ARG A 293 55.05 43.43 16.83
CA ARG A 293 55.72 44.48 17.59
C ARG A 293 56.67 43.81 18.58
N THR A 294 57.95 44.04 18.30
CA THR A 294 59.07 44.07 19.25
C THR A 294 58.83 45.08 20.35
#